data_AF-A0A2T0GW43-F1
#
_entry.id   AF-A0A2T0GW43-F1
#
_cell.length_a   1.000
_cell.length_b   1.000
_cell.length_c   1.000
_cell.angle_alpha   90.00
_cell.angle_beta   90.00
_cell.angle_gamma   90.00
#
_symmetry.space_group_name_H-M   'P 1'
#
loop_
_entity.id
_entity.type
_entity.pdbx_description
1 polymer ?
#
loop_
_entity_poly.entity_id
_entity_poly.type
_entity_poly.pdbx_seq_one_letter_code
_entity_poly.pdbx_strand_id
1 'polypeptide(L)'
;MRPRGVRQRIQRLREHAEQQDRAHPHLALRRGLTRFIHGCAALAYWDTPGTALVETYREVCALLDAPGQQRTHSTLERASLDCIEQLGNCDTFTAVAADPHRKAGRDDDIAEPVLLRIPPRALTGRDTPDAHFPMACFNAAGSCLDGVLSPYRSCLLITGLGYHEPAEERELLDTMRTLRVEYEDQPDNRADVAERITHQLRKAVQRFG
;
A
#
# COMPACT_ATOMS: atom_id res chain seq x y z
N MET A 1 18.92 -22.42 0.11
CA MET A 1 18.50 -22.31 1.54
C MET A 1 19.19 -21.09 2.14
N ARG A 2 18.45 -20.05 2.60
CA ARG A 2 19.10 -18.83 3.14
C ARG A 2 19.79 -19.12 4.49
N PRO A 3 21.03 -18.66 4.75
CA PRO A 3 21.76 -18.91 6.00
C PRO A 3 20.97 -18.48 7.25
N ARG A 4 21.14 -19.17 8.38
CA ARG A 4 20.41 -18.87 9.64
C ARG A 4 20.54 -17.41 10.09
N GLY A 5 21.71 -16.79 9.87
CA GLY A 5 21.94 -15.37 10.17
C GLY A 5 21.09 -14.41 9.32
N VAL A 6 20.76 -14.78 8.07
CA VAL A 6 19.94 -13.95 7.17
C VAL A 6 18.49 -13.90 7.64
N ARG A 7 17.93 -15.02 8.13
CA ARG A 7 16.55 -15.03 8.67
C ARG A 7 16.41 -14.18 9.92
N GLN A 8 17.36 -14.27 10.86
CA GLN A 8 17.37 -13.43 12.06
C GLN A 8 17.54 -11.94 11.74
N ARG A 9 18.35 -11.64 10.72
CA ARG A 9 18.56 -10.26 10.23
C ARG A 9 17.31 -9.67 9.60
N ILE A 10 16.60 -10.42 8.76
CA ILE A 10 15.30 -10.01 8.18
C ILE A 10 14.27 -9.78 9.29
N GLN A 11 14.24 -10.64 10.31
CA GLN A 11 13.33 -10.50 11.44
C GLN A 11 13.56 -9.19 12.21
N ARG A 12 14.81 -8.87 12.56
CA ARG A 12 15.16 -7.60 13.23
C ARG A 12 14.81 -6.37 12.40
N LEU A 13 14.98 -6.45 11.08
CA LEU A 13 14.60 -5.37 10.16
C LEU A 13 13.09 -5.10 10.16
N ARG A 14 12.28 -6.17 10.22
CA ARG A 14 10.82 -6.06 10.35
C ARG A 14 10.43 -5.46 11.69
N GLU A 15 11.03 -5.93 12.78
CA GLU A 15 10.75 -5.44 14.14
C GLU A 15 11.08 -3.94 14.28
N HIS A 16 12.20 -3.47 13.74
CA HIS A 16 12.54 -2.04 13.77
C HIS A 16 11.49 -1.20 13.04
N ALA A 17 11.04 -1.65 11.87
CA ALA A 17 10.00 -0.95 11.13
C ALA A 17 8.64 -0.99 11.84
N GLU A 18 8.29 -2.10 12.53
CA GLU A 18 7.10 -2.18 13.37
C GLU A 18 7.14 -1.24 14.57
N GLN A 19 8.32 -1.05 15.17
CA GLN A 19 8.49 -0.13 16.31
C GLN A 19 8.29 1.33 15.88
N GLN A 20 8.86 1.73 14.73
CA GLN A 20 8.61 3.05 14.15
C GLN A 20 7.13 3.28 13.89
N ASP A 21 6.42 2.27 13.38
CA ASP A 21 4.98 2.38 13.21
C ASP A 21 4.26 2.60 14.56
N ARG A 22 4.50 1.74 15.55
CA ARG A 22 3.80 1.85 16.84
C ARG A 22 4.02 3.20 17.54
N ALA A 23 5.15 3.87 17.30
CA ALA A 23 5.46 5.18 17.87
C ALA A 23 4.57 6.33 17.36
N HIS A 24 3.86 6.17 16.24
CA HIS A 24 3.03 7.22 15.63
C HIS A 24 1.55 6.81 15.54
N PRO A 25 0.83 6.74 16.67
CA PRO A 25 -0.58 6.32 16.70
C PRO A 25 -1.52 7.29 15.98
N HIS A 26 -1.14 8.57 15.87
CA HIS A 26 -1.88 9.59 15.12
C HIS A 26 -1.91 9.32 13.60
N LEU A 27 -1.11 8.36 13.10
CA LEU A 27 -1.09 7.93 11.70
C LEU A 27 -1.96 6.69 11.43
N ALA A 28 -2.80 6.28 12.38
CA ALA A 28 -3.62 5.06 12.26
C ALA A 28 -4.49 5.06 10.98
N LEU A 29 -5.19 6.16 10.69
CA LEU A 29 -5.97 6.30 9.45
C LEU A 29 -5.07 6.12 8.21
N ARG A 30 -3.92 6.79 8.18
CA ARG A 30 -3.00 6.72 7.03
C ARG A 30 -2.52 5.29 6.80
N ARG A 31 -2.21 4.53 7.86
CA ARG A 31 -1.85 3.11 7.75
C ARG A 31 -3.02 2.25 7.28
N GLY A 32 -4.23 2.54 7.74
CA GLY A 32 -5.44 1.90 7.23
C GLY A 32 -5.56 2.08 5.72
N LEU A 33 -5.47 3.33 5.25
CA LEU A 33 -5.51 3.67 3.83
C LEU A 33 -4.38 2.98 3.05
N THR A 34 -3.14 3.05 3.53
CA THR A 34 -1.98 2.39 2.89
C THR A 34 -2.20 0.89 2.73
N ARG A 35 -2.69 0.20 3.78
CA ARG A 35 -2.98 -1.24 3.76
C ARG A 35 -4.11 -1.57 2.78
N PHE A 36 -5.22 -0.84 2.87
CA PHE A 36 -6.37 -1.01 1.98
C PHE A 36 -5.96 -0.89 0.51
N ILE A 37 -5.33 0.23 0.14
CA ILE A 37 -4.91 0.50 -1.24
C ILE A 37 -3.91 -0.53 -1.74
N HIS A 38 -2.94 -0.92 -0.91
CA HIS A 38 -1.98 -1.95 -1.31
C HIS A 38 -2.66 -3.30 -1.51
N GLY A 39 -3.64 -3.65 -0.68
CA GLY A 39 -4.48 -4.84 -0.85
C GLY A 39 -5.26 -4.82 -2.15
N CYS A 40 -5.88 -3.69 -2.51
CA CYS A 40 -6.56 -3.54 -3.80
C CYS A 40 -5.60 -3.67 -4.99
N ALA A 41 -4.35 -3.20 -4.88
CA ALA A 41 -3.35 -3.44 -5.92
C ALA A 41 -2.96 -4.92 -5.99
N ALA A 42 -2.78 -5.56 -4.84
CA ALA A 42 -2.42 -6.97 -4.74
C ALA A 42 -3.50 -7.91 -5.27
N LEU A 43 -4.78 -7.52 -5.20
CA LEU A 43 -5.91 -8.27 -5.74
C LEU A 43 -5.74 -8.60 -7.24
N ALA A 44 -5.07 -7.75 -8.01
CA ALA A 44 -4.80 -8.00 -9.42
C ALA A 44 -3.73 -9.09 -9.67
N TYR A 45 -3.03 -9.52 -8.62
CA TYR A 45 -1.86 -10.38 -8.71
C TYR A 45 -1.93 -11.63 -7.83
N TRP A 46 -2.76 -11.61 -6.79
CA TRP A 46 -2.90 -12.66 -5.80
C TRP A 46 -4.37 -12.92 -5.50
N ASP A 47 -4.69 -14.15 -5.10
CA ASP A 47 -6.01 -14.58 -4.63
C ASP A 47 -6.31 -14.04 -3.23
N THR A 48 -6.30 -12.71 -3.08
CA THR A 48 -6.72 -12.05 -1.85
C THR A 48 -8.25 -11.99 -1.85
N PRO A 49 -8.95 -12.56 -0.85
CA PRO A 49 -10.41 -12.49 -0.83
C PRO A 49 -10.90 -11.04 -0.82
N GLY A 50 -11.79 -10.68 -1.75
CA GLY A 50 -12.39 -9.33 -1.81
C GLY A 50 -13.03 -8.91 -0.49
N THR A 51 -13.67 -9.84 0.21
CA THR A 51 -14.25 -9.68 1.55
C THR A 51 -13.24 -9.23 2.61
N ALA A 52 -11.98 -9.69 2.56
CA ALA A 52 -10.94 -9.21 3.48
C ALA A 52 -10.56 -7.74 3.21
N LEU A 53 -10.61 -7.31 1.94
CA LEU A 53 -10.41 -5.91 1.57
C LEU A 53 -11.61 -5.04 1.97
N VAL A 54 -12.84 -5.59 1.90
CA VAL A 54 -14.05 -4.94 2.42
C VAL A 54 -13.95 -4.72 3.94
N GLU A 55 -13.44 -5.68 4.70
CA GLU A 55 -13.18 -5.48 6.13
C GLU A 55 -12.18 -4.34 6.38
N THR A 56 -11.09 -4.33 5.60
CA THR A 56 -10.09 -3.25 5.69
C THR A 56 -10.68 -1.89 5.33
N TYR A 57 -11.59 -1.84 4.34
CA TYR A 57 -12.38 -0.64 4.03
C TYR A 57 -13.24 -0.19 5.23
N ARG A 58 -13.94 -1.10 5.90
CA ARG A 58 -14.74 -0.79 7.09
C ARG A 58 -13.88 -0.26 8.24
N GLU A 59 -12.69 -0.82 8.44
CA GLU A 59 -11.72 -0.31 9.42
C GLU A 59 -11.33 1.14 9.09
N VAL A 60 -11.07 1.44 7.81
CA VAL A 60 -10.75 2.81 7.36
C VAL A 60 -11.92 3.76 7.62
N CYS A 61 -13.16 3.36 7.31
CA CYS A 61 -14.35 4.17 7.60
C CYS A 61 -14.47 4.46 9.10
N ALA A 62 -14.32 3.45 9.96
CA ALA A 62 -14.36 3.64 11.41
C ALA A 62 -13.24 4.58 11.91
N LEU A 63 -12.06 4.54 11.28
CA LEU A 63 -10.96 5.46 11.59
C LEU A 63 -11.22 6.89 11.11
N LEU A 64 -11.96 7.09 10.01
CA LEU A 64 -12.33 8.43 9.53
C LEU A 64 -13.23 9.16 10.53
N ASP A 65 -14.11 8.43 11.20
CA ASP A 65 -15.03 8.97 12.21
C ASP A 65 -14.39 9.11 13.59
N ALA A 66 -13.16 8.61 13.78
CA ALA A 66 -12.49 8.63 15.07
C ALA A 66 -12.02 10.05 15.45
N PRO A 67 -12.30 10.51 16.68
CA PRO A 67 -11.86 11.83 17.11
C PRO A 67 -10.33 11.90 17.21
N GLY A 68 -9.75 13.02 16.78
CA GLY A 68 -8.32 13.30 16.90
C GLY A 68 -7.44 12.78 15.77
N GLN A 69 -8.02 12.29 14.66
CA GLN A 69 -7.23 12.00 13.46
C GLN A 69 -6.58 13.28 12.91
N GLN A 70 -5.30 13.18 12.58
CA GLN A 70 -4.57 14.24 11.91
C GLN A 70 -4.54 13.98 10.40
N ARG A 71 -4.71 15.05 9.63
CA ARG A 71 -4.69 15.02 8.17
C ARG A 71 -3.34 15.50 7.67
N THR A 72 -2.74 14.75 6.78
CA THR A 72 -1.47 15.16 6.15
C THR A 72 -1.71 16.10 4.97
N HIS A 73 -2.93 16.12 4.43
CA HIS A 73 -3.34 16.86 3.24
C HIS A 73 -2.48 16.59 2.00
N SER A 74 -1.76 15.46 1.98
CA SER A 74 -0.93 15.05 0.85
C SER A 74 -1.76 14.63 -0.36
N THR A 75 -1.14 14.63 -1.55
CA THR A 75 -1.81 14.17 -2.77
C THR A 75 -2.30 12.73 -2.63
N LEU A 76 -1.49 11.85 -2.05
CA LEU A 76 -1.90 10.48 -1.76
C LEU A 76 -3.09 10.45 -0.80
N GLU A 77 -3.07 11.24 0.29
CA GLU A 77 -4.19 11.28 1.23
C GLU A 77 -5.49 11.64 0.53
N ARG A 78 -5.49 12.71 -0.27
CA ARG A 78 -6.69 13.16 -1.00
C ARG A 78 -7.21 12.09 -1.97
N ALA A 79 -6.33 11.52 -2.79
CA ALA A 79 -6.71 10.44 -3.72
C ALA A 79 -7.22 9.19 -2.99
N SER A 80 -6.63 8.86 -1.83
CA SER A 80 -7.07 7.74 -1.00
C SER A 80 -8.49 7.95 -0.49
N LEU A 81 -8.84 9.18 -0.10
CA LEU A 81 -10.16 9.50 0.45
C LEU A 81 -11.22 9.59 -0.63
N ASP A 82 -10.88 10.14 -1.79
CA ASP A 82 -11.74 10.13 -2.97
C ASP A 82 -12.08 8.67 -3.36
N CYS A 83 -11.10 7.76 -3.31
CA CYS A 83 -11.33 6.32 -3.47
C CYS A 83 -12.35 5.77 -2.45
N ILE A 84 -12.17 6.07 -1.15
CA ILE A 84 -13.08 5.61 -0.09
C ILE A 84 -14.50 6.18 -0.27
N GLU A 85 -14.62 7.44 -0.67
CA GLU A 85 -15.89 8.10 -0.95
C GLU A 85 -16.60 7.47 -2.16
N GLN A 86 -15.89 7.25 -3.26
CA GLN A 86 -16.45 6.60 -4.45
C GLN A 86 -16.91 5.17 -4.16
N LEU A 87 -16.19 4.42 -3.33
CA LEU A 87 -16.61 3.10 -2.85
C LEU A 87 -17.88 3.19 -1.97
N GLY A 88 -17.94 4.19 -1.08
CA GLY A 88 -19.11 4.46 -0.23
C GLY A 88 -20.35 4.89 -1.01
N ASN A 89 -20.19 5.40 -2.23
CA ASN A 89 -21.27 5.77 -3.12
C ASN A 89 -21.66 4.65 -4.11
N CYS A 90 -21.07 3.47 -4.00
CA CYS A 90 -21.37 2.32 -4.85
C CYS A 90 -22.32 1.35 -4.14
N ASP A 91 -23.62 1.42 -4.45
CA ASP A 91 -24.68 0.61 -3.80
C ASP A 91 -24.37 -0.90 -3.74
N THR A 92 -23.80 -1.45 -4.81
CA THR A 92 -23.44 -2.87 -4.86
C THR A 92 -22.33 -3.22 -3.88
N PHE A 93 -21.36 -2.33 -3.71
CA PHE A 93 -20.25 -2.53 -2.79
C PHE A 93 -20.67 -2.29 -1.34
N THR A 94 -21.48 -1.25 -1.08
CA THR A 94 -21.96 -0.93 0.27
C THR A 94 -22.87 -2.02 0.83
N ALA A 95 -23.64 -2.71 -0.02
CA ALA A 95 -24.42 -3.88 0.37
C ALA A 95 -23.53 -5.01 0.92
N VAL A 96 -22.35 -5.24 0.34
CA VAL A 96 -21.36 -6.20 0.85
C VAL A 96 -20.67 -5.67 2.11
N ALA A 97 -20.33 -4.38 2.13
CA ALA A 97 -19.66 -3.76 3.28
C ALA A 97 -20.53 -3.72 4.55
N ALA A 98 -21.85 -3.75 4.44
CA ALA A 98 -22.75 -3.80 5.59
C ALA A 98 -22.67 -5.13 6.37
N ASP A 99 -22.46 -6.25 5.67
CA ASP A 99 -22.41 -7.60 6.23
C ASP A 99 -21.43 -8.49 5.43
N PRO A 100 -20.10 -8.27 5.59
CA PRO A 100 -19.12 -9.11 4.92
C PRO A 100 -19.22 -10.54 5.45
N HIS A 101 -19.08 -11.52 4.55
CA HIS A 101 -19.19 -12.97 4.80
C HIS A 101 -20.60 -13.53 4.89
N ARG A 102 -21.65 -12.74 4.62
CA ARG A 102 -23.03 -13.26 4.52
C ARG A 102 -23.09 -14.44 3.56
N LYS A 103 -22.41 -14.33 2.42
CA LYS A 103 -22.20 -15.38 1.42
C LYS A 103 -20.82 -15.21 0.79
N ALA A 104 -19.75 -15.41 1.57
CA ALA A 104 -18.36 -15.10 1.22
C ALA A 104 -17.99 -15.20 -0.27
N GLY A 105 -18.15 -16.37 -0.92
CA GLY A 105 -17.79 -16.51 -2.35
C GLY A 105 -18.63 -15.63 -3.31
N ARG A 106 -19.93 -15.45 -3.02
CA ARG A 106 -20.78 -14.53 -3.79
C ARG A 106 -20.46 -13.06 -3.47
N ASP A 107 -20.07 -12.78 -2.23
CA ASP A 107 -19.71 -11.43 -1.81
C ASP A 107 -18.38 -11.00 -2.46
N ASP A 108 -17.44 -11.94 -2.64
CA ASP A 108 -16.21 -11.74 -3.41
C ASP A 108 -16.54 -11.45 -4.90
N ASP A 109 -17.42 -12.26 -5.53
CA ASP A 109 -17.87 -12.02 -6.92
C ASP A 109 -18.48 -10.62 -7.15
N ILE A 110 -19.05 -10.02 -6.09
CA ILE A 110 -19.64 -8.67 -6.14
C ILE A 110 -18.60 -7.58 -5.84
N ALA A 111 -17.75 -7.80 -4.84
CA ALA A 111 -16.81 -6.79 -4.37
C ALA A 111 -15.59 -6.63 -5.29
N GLU A 112 -15.03 -7.73 -5.77
CA GLU A 112 -13.78 -7.73 -6.54
C GLU A 112 -13.81 -6.84 -7.79
N PRO A 113 -14.84 -6.89 -8.66
CA PRO A 113 -14.89 -6.01 -9.84
C PRO A 113 -14.92 -4.52 -9.48
N VAL A 114 -15.50 -4.17 -8.33
CA VAL A 114 -15.52 -2.78 -7.85
C VAL A 114 -14.15 -2.37 -7.32
N LEU A 115 -13.51 -3.25 -6.53
CA LEU A 115 -12.18 -3.04 -5.95
C LEU A 115 -11.05 -3.03 -7.00
N LEU A 116 -11.24 -3.71 -8.14
CA LEU A 116 -10.31 -3.66 -9.27
C LEU A 116 -10.51 -2.41 -10.15
N ARG A 117 -11.61 -1.67 -10.01
CA ARG A 117 -11.95 -0.53 -10.87
C ARG A 117 -11.80 0.82 -10.18
N ILE A 118 -12.39 0.99 -9.00
CA ILE A 118 -12.48 2.30 -8.34
C ILE A 118 -11.11 2.76 -7.80
N PRO A 119 -10.36 1.96 -7.01
CA PRO A 119 -9.06 2.36 -6.50
C PRO A 119 -8.04 2.80 -7.58
N PRO A 120 -7.77 2.02 -8.65
CA PRO A 120 -6.77 2.45 -9.64
C PRO A 120 -7.21 3.72 -10.38
N ARG A 121 -8.51 3.88 -10.64
CA ARG A 121 -9.06 5.09 -11.27
C ARG A 121 -8.87 6.32 -10.39
N ALA A 122 -9.18 6.23 -9.10
CA ALA A 122 -9.03 7.33 -8.16
C ALA A 122 -7.55 7.70 -7.93
N LEU A 123 -6.65 6.71 -7.89
CA LEU A 123 -5.24 6.95 -7.54
C LEU A 123 -4.33 7.26 -8.73
N THR A 124 -4.63 6.73 -9.91
CA THR A 124 -3.75 6.86 -11.08
C THR A 124 -4.47 7.36 -12.33
N GLY A 125 -5.79 7.59 -12.25
CA GLY A 125 -6.60 8.03 -13.38
C GLY A 125 -6.87 6.94 -14.42
N ARG A 126 -6.52 5.68 -14.14
CA ARG A 126 -6.61 4.54 -15.06
C ARG A 126 -7.43 3.41 -14.44
N ASP A 127 -8.23 2.72 -15.23
CA ASP A 127 -9.00 1.54 -14.82
C ASP A 127 -8.65 0.29 -15.65
N THR A 128 -7.48 0.32 -16.27
CA THR A 128 -6.91 -0.77 -17.07
C THR A 128 -6.03 -1.69 -16.22
N PRO A 129 -5.80 -2.96 -16.62
CA PRO A 129 -5.01 -3.92 -15.84
C PRO A 129 -3.56 -3.48 -15.54
N ASP A 130 -2.98 -2.60 -16.36
CA ASP A 130 -1.64 -2.02 -16.14
C ASP A 130 -1.61 -0.96 -15.04
N ALA A 131 -2.75 -0.56 -14.48
CA ALA A 131 -2.83 0.50 -13.46
C ALA A 131 -2.45 0.04 -12.05
N HIS A 132 -2.50 -1.27 -11.75
CA HIS A 132 -2.40 -1.78 -10.38
C HIS A 132 -0.99 -1.66 -9.78
N PHE A 133 0.06 -1.97 -10.55
CA PHE A 133 1.43 -1.77 -10.06
C PHE A 133 1.82 -0.28 -9.92
N PRO A 134 1.51 0.61 -10.89
CA PRO A 134 1.63 2.05 -10.70
C PRO A 134 0.90 2.57 -9.45
N MET A 135 -0.32 2.09 -9.19
CA MET A 135 -1.07 2.43 -7.98
C MET A 135 -0.33 1.99 -6.71
N ALA A 136 0.23 0.78 -6.68
CA ALA A 136 1.02 0.30 -5.56
C ALA A 136 2.29 1.15 -5.33
N CYS A 137 2.98 1.52 -6.41
CA CYS A 137 4.14 2.40 -6.37
C CYS A 137 3.79 3.78 -5.82
N PHE A 138 2.70 4.39 -6.31
CA PHE A 138 2.20 5.67 -5.81
C PHE A 138 1.83 5.61 -4.32
N ASN A 139 1.12 4.56 -3.91
CA ASN A 139 0.75 4.33 -2.51
C ASN A 139 1.97 4.17 -1.60
N ALA A 140 2.93 3.33 -1.98
CA ALA A 140 4.15 3.11 -1.21
C ALA A 140 5.01 4.38 -1.12
N ALA A 141 5.16 5.09 -2.23
CA ALA A 141 5.95 6.31 -2.30
C ALA A 141 5.32 7.45 -1.49
N GLY A 142 4.02 7.72 -1.66
CA GLY A 142 3.32 8.74 -0.88
C GLY A 142 3.29 8.41 0.62
N SER A 143 3.09 7.14 0.99
CA SER A 143 3.13 6.71 2.40
C SER A 143 4.52 6.89 3.01
N CYS A 144 5.59 6.70 2.23
CA CYS A 144 6.95 6.99 2.66
C CYS A 144 7.16 8.48 2.94
N LEU A 145 6.72 9.34 2.01
CA LEU A 145 6.94 10.78 2.09
C LEU A 145 6.10 11.45 3.18
N ASP A 146 4.93 10.89 3.46
CA ASP A 146 4.07 11.29 4.59
C ASP A 146 4.59 10.77 5.95
N GLY A 147 5.70 10.01 5.98
CA GLY A 147 6.26 9.42 7.20
C GLY A 147 5.42 8.27 7.79
N VAL A 148 4.47 7.73 7.01
CA VAL A 148 3.58 6.62 7.43
C VAL A 148 4.32 5.30 7.39
N LEU A 149 5.17 5.11 6.39
CA LEU A 149 6.04 3.96 6.22
C LEU A 149 7.50 4.39 6.22
N SER A 150 8.36 3.54 6.78
CA SER A 150 9.81 3.70 6.59
C SER A 150 10.21 3.45 5.12
N PRO A 151 11.33 4.02 4.64
CA PRO A 151 11.80 3.80 3.28
C PRO A 151 11.96 2.32 2.93
N TYR A 152 12.48 1.52 3.87
CA TYR A 152 12.62 0.08 3.68
C TYR A 152 11.26 -0.63 3.51
N ARG A 153 10.21 -0.26 4.26
CA ARG A 153 8.88 -0.84 4.09
C ARG A 153 8.25 -0.49 2.77
N SER A 154 8.37 0.76 2.33
CA SER A 154 7.88 1.20 1.02
C SER A 154 8.56 0.41 -0.10
N CYS A 155 9.87 0.17 0.04
CA CYS A 155 10.62 -0.69 -0.86
C CYS A 155 10.13 -2.15 -0.83
N LEU A 156 9.77 -2.70 0.33
CA LEU A 156 9.20 -4.05 0.43
C LEU A 156 7.83 -4.16 -0.26
N LEU A 157 6.96 -3.16 -0.13
CA LEU A 157 5.66 -3.15 -0.81
C LEU A 157 5.82 -3.18 -2.33
N ILE A 158 6.71 -2.33 -2.88
CA ILE A 158 6.97 -2.28 -4.33
C ILE A 158 7.58 -3.61 -4.80
N THR A 159 8.64 -4.07 -4.13
CA THR A 159 9.35 -5.28 -4.57
C THR A 159 8.56 -6.57 -4.33
N GLY A 160 7.59 -6.57 -3.42
CA GLY A 160 6.69 -7.69 -3.17
C GLY A 160 5.76 -7.97 -4.34
N LEU A 161 5.08 -6.94 -4.85
CA LEU A 161 4.22 -7.07 -6.05
C LEU A 161 5.04 -7.21 -7.33
N GLY A 162 6.23 -6.61 -7.37
CA GLY A 162 7.14 -6.76 -8.49
C GLY A 162 7.63 -8.19 -8.75
N TYR A 163 7.33 -9.17 -7.90
CA TYR A 163 7.55 -10.60 -8.19
C TYR A 163 6.87 -11.05 -9.50
N HIS A 164 5.75 -10.40 -9.85
CA HIS A 164 5.00 -10.68 -11.09
C HIS A 164 5.59 -10.01 -12.32
N GLU A 165 6.76 -9.37 -12.19
CA GLU A 165 7.51 -8.72 -13.28
C GLU A 165 6.64 -7.77 -14.15
N PRO A 166 5.90 -6.82 -13.55
CA PRO A 166 5.11 -5.86 -14.31
C PRO A 166 5.99 -5.03 -15.25
N ALA A 167 5.45 -4.67 -16.40
CA ALA A 167 6.16 -3.86 -17.40
C ALA A 167 6.22 -2.38 -16.98
N GLU A 168 5.18 -1.93 -16.29
CA GLU A 168 5.03 -0.57 -15.80
C GLU A 168 5.96 -0.32 -14.61
N GLU A 169 6.48 0.90 -14.51
CA GLU A 169 7.41 1.30 -13.44
C GLU A 169 8.64 0.36 -13.28
N ARG A 170 9.05 -0.30 -14.36
CA ARG A 170 10.14 -1.29 -14.34
C ARG A 170 11.44 -0.75 -13.77
N GLU A 171 11.82 0.46 -14.19
CA GLU A 171 13.02 1.14 -13.70
C GLU A 171 12.97 1.38 -12.18
N LEU A 172 11.81 1.80 -11.67
CA LEU A 172 11.60 1.99 -10.24
C LEU A 172 11.70 0.66 -9.49
N LEU A 173 11.08 -0.40 -10.02
CA LEU A 173 11.13 -1.74 -9.43
C LEU A 173 12.58 -2.25 -9.34
N ASP A 174 13.35 -2.18 -10.41
CA ASP A 174 14.73 -2.67 -10.44
C ASP A 174 15.64 -1.84 -9.51
N THR A 175 15.41 -0.53 -9.44
CA THR A 175 16.07 0.36 -8.47
C THR A 175 15.74 -0.02 -7.03
N MET A 176 14.45 -0.25 -6.71
CA MET A 176 14.01 -0.66 -5.37
C MET A 176 14.58 -2.04 -5.00
N ARG A 177 14.64 -3.00 -5.94
CA ARG A 177 15.27 -4.31 -5.71
C ARG A 177 16.73 -4.17 -5.30
N THR A 178 17.46 -3.29 -5.99
CA THR A 178 18.88 -3.02 -5.74
C THR A 178 19.07 -2.38 -4.36
N LEU A 179 18.33 -1.30 -4.08
CA LEU A 179 18.40 -0.60 -2.79
C LEU A 179 17.95 -1.47 -1.62
N ARG A 180 16.98 -2.38 -1.82
CA ARG A 180 16.58 -3.36 -0.81
C ARG A 180 17.75 -4.25 -0.42
N VAL A 181 18.45 -4.81 -1.41
CA VAL A 181 19.60 -5.68 -1.17
C VAL A 181 20.70 -4.91 -0.45
N GLU A 182 21.03 -3.70 -0.91
CA GLU A 182 22.01 -2.84 -0.23
C GLU A 182 21.63 -2.55 1.23
N TYR A 183 20.37 -2.18 1.49
CA TYR A 183 19.85 -1.91 2.83
C TYR A 183 19.93 -3.15 3.73
N GLU A 184 19.63 -4.31 3.16
CA GLU A 184 19.69 -5.60 3.85
C GLU A 184 21.12 -5.98 4.16
N ASP A 185 22.07 -5.80 3.23
CA ASP A 185 23.46 -6.27 3.28
C ASP A 185 24.44 -5.31 3.97
N GLN A 186 24.14 -4.02 4.07
CA GLN A 186 25.01 -3.00 4.67
C GLN A 186 24.34 -2.29 5.87
N PRO A 187 24.42 -2.83 7.10
CA PRO A 187 23.71 -2.26 8.26
C PRO A 187 24.17 -0.85 8.62
N ASP A 188 25.48 -0.61 8.50
CA ASP A 188 26.11 0.65 8.88
C ASP A 188 25.75 1.77 7.88
N ASN A 189 25.36 1.40 6.64
CA ASN A 189 24.99 2.36 5.60
C ASN A 189 23.47 2.54 5.43
N ARG A 190 22.65 1.99 6.33
CA ARG A 190 21.17 2.02 6.19
C ARG A 190 20.58 3.41 6.13
N ALA A 191 21.17 4.39 6.82
CA ALA A 191 20.70 5.77 6.80
C ALA A 191 20.82 6.36 5.39
N ASP A 192 22.00 6.24 4.76
CA ASP A 192 22.24 6.68 3.39
C ASP A 192 21.35 5.94 2.38
N VAL A 193 21.22 4.61 2.50
CA VAL A 193 20.35 3.84 1.61
C VAL A 193 18.88 4.25 1.79
N ALA A 194 18.42 4.54 3.01
CA ALA A 194 17.08 5.06 3.26
C ALA A 194 16.85 6.43 2.60
N GLU A 195 17.84 7.31 2.63
CA GLU A 195 17.78 8.60 1.93
C GLU A 195 17.70 8.41 0.41
N ARG A 196 18.52 7.51 -0.15
CA ARG A 196 18.48 7.16 -1.58
C ARG A 196 17.12 6.57 -1.99
N ILE A 197 16.54 5.67 -1.19
CA ILE A 197 15.19 5.16 -1.42
C ILE A 197 14.19 6.32 -1.43
N THR A 198 14.21 7.17 -0.39
CA THR A 198 13.30 8.32 -0.27
C THR A 198 13.41 9.26 -1.46
N HIS A 199 14.63 9.52 -1.95
CA HIS A 199 14.87 10.34 -3.13
C HIS A 199 14.24 9.75 -4.40
N GLN A 200 14.38 8.44 -4.62
CA GLN A 200 13.76 7.77 -5.77
C GLN A 200 12.23 7.77 -5.68
N LEU A 201 11.68 7.53 -4.49
CA LEU A 201 10.24 7.59 -4.26
C LEU A 201 9.67 9.00 -4.48
N ARG A 202 10.40 10.05 -4.09
CA ARG A 202 10.03 11.44 -4.39
C ARG A 202 9.93 11.71 -5.89
N LYS A 203 10.91 11.25 -6.66
CA LYS A 203 10.88 11.34 -8.14
C LYS A 203 9.73 10.54 -8.74
N ALA A 204 9.36 9.41 -8.15
CA ALA A 204 8.23 8.61 -8.61
C ALA A 204 6.90 9.34 -8.40
N VAL A 205 6.65 9.90 -7.21
CA VAL A 205 5.41 10.65 -6.91
C VAL A 205 5.21 11.85 -7.84
N GLN A 206 6.28 12.57 -8.18
CA GLN A 206 6.23 13.68 -9.14
C GLN A 206 5.80 13.28 -10.56
N ARG A 207 5.86 11.99 -10.91
CA ARG A 207 5.38 11.49 -12.21
C ARG A 207 3.89 11.13 -12.19
N PHE A 208 3.29 11.01 -11.00
CA PHE A 208 1.88 10.65 -10.81
C PHE A 208 0.96 11.85 -10.56
N GLY A 209 1.51 13.02 -10.23
CA GLY A 209 0.76 14.27 -9.99
C GLY A 209 1.12 15.35 -11.01
#